data_AF-A0A934BK18-F1
#
_entry.id   AF-A0A934BK18-F1
#
_cell.length_a   1.000
_cell.length_b   1.000
_cell.length_c   1.000
_cell.angle_alpha   90.00
_cell.angle_beta   90.00
_cell.angle_gamma   90.00
#
_symmetry.space_group_name_H-M   'P 1'
#
loop_
_entity.id
_entity.type
_entity.pdbx_description
1 polymer ?
#
loop_
_entity_poly.entity_id
_entity_poly.type
_entity_poly.pdbx_seq_one_letter_code
_entity_poly.pdbx_strand_id
1 'polypeptide(L)'
;MRKYLFFIICLAPGLVVTPLNTFAAAKIKISQVTPKVVQQNDIKILSIQGSGFQKGAELDLGEGITVLSANITTRKIKAQITVDLDASISKRDVVITNPDGEKGQKKRGLQVKKCTENCEDFGSFEGNPIPIHDKNSDQYRTDCTNAACHRNKLKETSLDSSIMTFHVLKVLDPQFSKYFGKTNDKRCLYCHKNTDLVEYSAGSLRKNVDTSICYYCHIKGGVGKQFYKISFKGGINGH
;
A
#
# COMPACT_ATOMS: atom_id res chain seq x y z
N MET A 1 13.67 10.74 34.54
CA MET A 1 13.13 11.51 35.67
C MET A 1 11.77 12.09 35.29
N ARG A 2 10.68 11.40 35.64
CA ARG A 2 9.31 11.93 35.52
C ARG A 2 8.81 12.02 36.96
N LYS A 3 8.68 13.23 37.48
CA LYS A 3 8.25 13.47 38.88
C LYS A 3 6.75 13.18 38.95
N TYR A 4 6.37 12.12 39.66
CA TYR A 4 4.97 11.84 39.99
C TYR A 4 4.67 12.49 41.35
N LEU A 5 3.78 13.50 41.33
CA LEU A 5 3.32 14.16 42.54
C LEU A 5 2.15 13.33 43.10
N PHE A 6 2.42 12.52 44.12
CA PHE A 6 1.37 11.83 44.87
C PHE A 6 0.83 12.77 45.95
N PHE A 7 -0.42 13.21 45.81
CA PHE A 7 -1.14 13.85 46.90
C PHE A 7 -1.61 12.76 47.87
N ILE A 8 -0.97 12.66 49.03
CA ILE A 8 -1.39 11.77 50.12
C ILE A 8 -2.30 12.58 51.04
N ILE A 9 -3.61 12.35 50.94
CA ILE A 9 -4.58 12.81 51.95
C ILE A 9 -4.86 11.61 52.85
N CYS A 10 -4.35 11.65 54.08
CA CYS A 10 -4.62 10.66 55.12
C CYS A 10 -5.93 11.00 55.85
N LEU A 11 -6.97 10.17 55.70
CA LEU A 11 -8.07 10.03 56.66
C LEU A 11 -8.82 8.70 56.44
N ALA A 12 -8.84 7.86 57.49
CA ALA A 12 -9.61 6.62 57.70
C ALA A 12 -9.23 5.33 56.90
N PRO A 13 -9.35 4.12 57.52
CA PRO A 13 -8.98 2.85 56.88
C PRO A 13 -10.09 2.41 55.93
N GLY A 14 -9.90 2.74 54.65
CA GLY A 14 -10.73 2.27 53.56
C GLY A 14 -10.08 2.70 52.26
N LEU A 15 -9.09 1.93 51.79
CA LEU A 15 -8.42 2.20 50.52
C LEU A 15 -9.38 1.85 49.38
N VAL A 16 -10.29 2.77 49.06
CA VAL A 16 -11.02 2.73 47.79
C VAL A 16 -10.06 3.26 46.72
N VAL A 17 -9.39 2.33 46.02
CA VAL A 17 -8.66 2.66 44.80
C VAL A 17 -9.72 2.92 43.72
N THR A 18 -10.15 4.17 43.57
CA THR A 18 -10.85 4.57 42.35
C THR A 18 -9.80 4.70 41.25
N PRO A 19 -9.88 3.94 40.14
CA PRO A 19 -8.99 4.18 39.02
C PRO A 19 -9.32 5.55 38.41
N LEU A 20 -8.56 6.59 38.80
CA LEU A 20 -8.47 7.83 38.03
C LEU A 20 -7.69 7.53 36.76
N ASN A 21 -8.41 7.10 35.72
CA ASN A 21 -8.07 7.32 34.31
C ASN A 21 -9.19 6.77 33.43
N THR A 22 -10.39 7.36 33.52
CA THR A 22 -11.29 7.34 32.37
C THR A 22 -10.89 8.51 31.49
N PHE A 23 -9.83 8.36 30.70
CA PHE A 23 -9.70 9.20 29.50
C PHE A 23 -10.88 8.81 28.62
N ALA A 24 -11.84 9.73 28.44
CA ALA A 24 -12.92 9.49 27.50
C ALA A 24 -12.32 9.10 26.14
N ALA A 25 -12.68 7.92 25.63
CA ALA A 25 -12.19 7.43 24.34
C ALA A 25 -12.54 8.46 23.26
N ALA A 26 -11.54 8.78 22.42
CA ALA A 26 -11.67 9.83 21.43
C ALA A 26 -12.54 9.35 20.28
N LYS A 27 -13.79 9.84 20.23
CA LYS A 27 -14.80 9.40 19.26
C LYS A 27 -14.26 9.28 17.83
N ILE A 28 -14.33 8.08 17.26
CA ILE A 28 -13.89 7.81 15.89
C ILE A 28 -14.81 8.54 14.90
N LYS A 29 -14.22 9.35 14.01
CA LYS A 29 -14.91 10.03 12.92
C LYS A 29 -14.21 9.79 11.60
N ILE A 30 -14.94 9.32 10.60
CA ILE A 30 -14.43 9.13 9.23
C ILE A 30 -14.94 10.26 8.33
N SER A 31 -14.05 11.18 7.96
CA SER A 31 -14.40 12.33 7.12
C SER A 31 -14.44 11.95 5.64
N GLN A 32 -13.41 11.24 5.15
CA GLN A 32 -13.24 10.97 3.72
C GLN A 32 -12.68 9.57 3.47
N VAL A 33 -13.10 8.97 2.36
CA VAL A 33 -12.60 7.71 1.81
C VAL A 33 -12.25 7.98 0.34
N THR A 34 -11.03 7.67 -0.07
CA THR A 34 -10.52 7.94 -1.43
C THR A 34 -9.69 6.76 -1.94
N PRO A 35 -10.00 6.17 -3.11
CA PRO A 35 -11.18 6.45 -3.93
C PRO A 35 -12.49 6.03 -3.23
N LYS A 36 -13.62 6.61 -3.63
CA LYS A 36 -14.95 6.21 -3.14
C LYS A 36 -15.50 5.00 -3.90
N VAL A 37 -14.89 4.64 -5.02
CA VAL A 37 -15.33 3.58 -5.92
C VAL A 37 -14.16 2.65 -6.15
N VAL A 38 -14.42 1.35 -6.05
CA VAL A 38 -13.54 0.24 -6.41
C VAL A 38 -14.33 -0.72 -7.29
N GLN A 39 -13.65 -1.50 -8.11
CA GLN A 39 -14.24 -2.52 -8.96
C GLN A 39 -13.92 -3.91 -8.40
N GLN A 40 -14.73 -4.90 -8.74
CA GLN A 40 -14.35 -6.31 -8.55
C GLN A 40 -12.98 -6.58 -9.18
N ASN A 41 -12.22 -7.51 -8.60
CA ASN A 41 -10.84 -7.83 -8.98
C ASN A 41 -9.82 -6.67 -8.80
N ASP A 42 -10.19 -5.54 -8.18
CA ASP A 42 -9.24 -4.43 -7.99
C ASP A 42 -8.12 -4.77 -7.00
N ILE A 43 -6.95 -4.17 -7.24
CA ILE A 43 -5.87 -4.03 -6.25
C ILE A 43 -5.55 -2.54 -6.14
N LYS A 44 -5.83 -1.92 -4.99
CA LYS A 44 -5.78 -0.46 -4.83
C LYS A 44 -5.25 -0.03 -3.47
N ILE A 45 -4.82 1.23 -3.43
CA ILE A 45 -4.57 1.95 -2.18
C ILE A 45 -5.77 2.82 -1.85
N LEU A 46 -6.39 2.53 -0.70
CA LEU A 46 -7.43 3.33 -0.09
C LEU A 46 -6.80 4.30 0.92
N SER A 47 -7.15 5.58 0.83
CA SER A 47 -6.82 6.60 1.82
C SER A 47 -8.09 7.04 2.54
N ILE A 48 -8.13 6.81 3.84
CA ILE A 48 -9.22 7.20 4.72
C ILE A 48 -8.72 8.31 5.64
N GLN A 49 -9.46 9.41 5.73
CA GLN A 49 -9.14 10.53 6.62
C GLN A 49 -10.19 10.63 7.73
N GLY A 50 -9.77 11.11 8.89
CA GLY A 50 -10.64 11.21 10.06
C GLY A 50 -9.94 11.67 11.34
N SER A 51 -10.49 11.25 12.46
CA SER A 51 -9.96 11.49 13.81
C SER A 51 -10.35 10.35 14.75
N GLY A 52 -9.62 10.21 15.86
CA GLY A 52 -9.90 9.21 16.89
C GLY A 52 -9.35 7.82 16.59
N PHE A 53 -8.62 7.64 15.48
CA PHE A 53 -8.01 6.36 15.15
C PHE A 53 -6.85 6.05 16.09
N GLN A 54 -6.65 4.77 16.39
CA GLN A 54 -5.53 4.28 17.18
C GLN A 54 -4.63 3.38 16.36
N LYS A 55 -3.34 3.35 16.70
CA LYS A 55 -2.41 2.38 16.10
C LYS A 55 -2.89 0.97 16.44
N GLY A 56 -2.97 0.10 15.43
CA GLY A 56 -3.49 -1.26 15.60
C GLY A 56 -5.01 -1.37 15.47
N ALA A 57 -5.72 -0.29 15.11
CA ALA A 57 -7.13 -0.38 14.77
C ALA A 57 -7.37 -1.33 13.58
N GLU A 58 -8.53 -1.97 13.57
CA GLU A 58 -8.98 -2.83 12.49
C GLU A 58 -9.84 -2.03 11.52
N LEU A 59 -9.65 -2.28 10.22
CA LEU A 59 -10.42 -1.70 9.15
C LEU A 59 -11.26 -2.79 8.49
N ASP A 60 -12.59 -2.62 8.53
CA ASP A 60 -13.55 -3.49 7.86
C ASP A 60 -14.24 -2.73 6.73
N LEU A 61 -14.24 -3.35 5.55
CA LEU A 61 -14.81 -2.83 4.30
C LEU A 61 -15.97 -3.71 3.79
N GLY A 62 -16.33 -4.75 4.55
CA GLY A 62 -17.31 -5.76 4.20
C GLY A 62 -16.72 -6.98 3.47
N GLU A 63 -17.52 -8.02 3.40
CA GLU A 63 -17.22 -9.28 2.70
C GLU A 63 -16.82 -9.05 1.23
N GLY A 64 -15.86 -9.85 0.75
CA GLY A 64 -15.30 -9.76 -0.60
C GLY A 64 -14.23 -8.66 -0.77
N ILE A 65 -13.83 -7.98 0.31
CA ILE A 65 -12.73 -7.00 0.30
C ILE A 65 -11.72 -7.40 1.37
N THR A 66 -10.50 -7.72 0.94
CA THR A 66 -9.38 -8.05 1.85
C THR A 66 -8.47 -6.85 2.04
N VAL A 67 -8.15 -6.53 3.30
CA VAL A 67 -7.13 -5.54 3.66
C VAL A 67 -5.77 -6.24 3.79
N LEU A 68 -4.89 -6.05 2.81
CA LEU A 68 -3.57 -6.68 2.79
C LEU A 68 -2.58 -6.02 3.76
N SER A 69 -2.64 -4.69 3.84
CA SER A 69 -1.83 -3.89 4.76
C SER A 69 -2.53 -2.58 5.10
N ALA A 70 -2.27 -2.02 6.28
CA ALA A 70 -2.84 -0.76 6.72
C ALA A 70 -1.85 0.04 7.59
N ASN A 71 -1.41 1.18 7.07
CA ASN A 71 -0.71 2.19 7.86
C ASN A 71 -1.74 3.10 8.54
N ILE A 72 -1.82 3.03 9.87
CA ILE A 72 -2.81 3.75 10.67
C ILE A 72 -2.12 4.79 11.55
N THR A 73 -2.59 6.02 11.43
CA THR A 73 -2.25 7.16 12.28
C THR A 73 -3.53 7.72 12.89
N THR A 74 -3.42 8.65 13.85
CA THR A 74 -4.58 9.22 14.56
C THR A 74 -5.58 9.98 13.67
N ARG A 75 -5.20 10.32 12.44
CA ARG A 75 -6.03 11.09 11.50
C ARG A 75 -6.16 10.48 10.10
N LYS A 76 -5.40 9.43 9.81
CA LYS A 76 -5.34 8.85 8.46
C LYS A 76 -5.06 7.36 8.51
N ILE A 77 -5.77 6.62 7.68
CA ILE A 77 -5.47 5.23 7.34
C ILE A 77 -5.10 5.18 5.86
N LYS A 78 -4.01 4.48 5.55
CA LYS A 78 -3.64 4.14 4.19
C LYS A 78 -3.58 2.62 4.08
N ALA A 79 -4.55 2.05 3.38
CA ALA A 79 -4.72 0.61 3.28
C ALA A 79 -4.53 0.13 1.85
N GLN A 80 -3.80 -0.96 1.68
CA GLN A 80 -3.76 -1.73 0.45
C GLN A 80 -4.86 -2.79 0.52
N ILE A 81 -5.70 -2.85 -0.51
CA ILE A 81 -6.84 -3.74 -0.54
C ILE A 81 -6.88 -4.54 -1.83
N THR A 82 -7.47 -5.72 -1.75
CA THR A 82 -7.97 -6.46 -2.91
C THR A 82 -9.49 -6.55 -2.82
N VAL A 83 -10.14 -6.51 -3.98
CA VAL A 83 -11.58 -6.75 -4.10
C VAL A 83 -11.74 -8.02 -4.88
N ASP A 84 -12.51 -8.96 -4.35
CA ASP A 84 -12.72 -10.25 -4.99
C ASP A 84 -13.58 -10.08 -6.26
N LEU A 85 -13.45 -11.02 -7.19
CA LEU A 85 -14.16 -10.95 -8.46
C LEU A 85 -15.68 -11.11 -8.28
N ASP A 86 -16.11 -11.83 -7.25
CA ASP A 86 -17.50 -12.12 -6.89
C ASP A 86 -18.06 -11.19 -5.80
N ALA A 87 -17.26 -10.26 -5.27
CA ALA A 87 -17.69 -9.31 -4.24
C ALA A 87 -18.97 -8.57 -4.66
N SER A 88 -20.01 -8.58 -3.83
CA SER A 88 -21.32 -8.07 -4.25
C SER A 88 -21.28 -6.56 -4.57
N ILE A 89 -21.91 -6.19 -5.69
CA ILE A 89 -21.94 -4.81 -6.20
C ILE A 89 -22.90 -3.97 -5.36
N SER A 90 -22.36 -3.11 -4.49
CA SER A 90 -23.19 -2.25 -3.63
C SER A 90 -22.39 -1.10 -3.03
N LYS A 91 -23.09 -0.20 -2.35
CA LYS A 91 -22.46 0.76 -1.42
C LYS A 91 -22.25 0.05 -0.08
N ARG A 92 -21.00 0.07 0.41
CA ARG A 92 -20.56 -0.55 1.66
C ARG A 92 -20.29 0.50 2.72
N ASP A 93 -20.53 0.12 3.96
CA ASP A 93 -20.10 0.90 5.11
C ASP A 93 -18.60 0.68 5.30
N VAL A 94 -17.91 1.71 5.79
CA VAL A 94 -16.50 1.61 6.20
C VAL A 94 -16.47 1.67 7.71
N VAL A 95 -16.00 0.60 8.36
CA VAL A 95 -16.01 0.46 9.81
C VAL A 95 -14.58 0.39 10.32
N ILE A 96 -14.31 1.13 11.40
CA ILE A 96 -13.02 1.10 12.10
C ILE A 96 -13.29 0.71 13.55
N THR A 97 -12.56 -0.28 14.04
CA THR A 97 -12.58 -0.73 15.44
C THR A 97 -11.21 -0.46 16.06
N ASN A 98 -11.14 0.39 17.06
CA ASN A 98 -9.90 0.63 17.79
C ASN A 98 -9.60 -0.51 18.78
N PRO A 99 -8.34 -0.68 19.24
CA PRO A 99 -7.97 -1.69 20.23
C PRO A 99 -8.67 -1.57 21.58
N ASP A 100 -9.16 -0.37 21.94
CA ASP A 100 -9.98 -0.14 23.13
C ASP A 100 -11.46 -0.55 22.94
N GLY A 101 -11.82 -1.08 21.77
CA GLY A 101 -13.17 -1.53 21.42
C GLY A 101 -14.06 -0.42 20.84
N GLU A 102 -13.59 0.82 20.77
CA GLU A 102 -14.39 1.90 20.21
C GLU A 102 -14.61 1.69 18.70
N LYS A 103 -15.84 1.93 18.22
CA LYS A 103 -16.23 1.76 16.82
C LYS A 103 -16.69 3.06 16.19
N GLY A 104 -16.19 3.33 14.99
CA GLY A 104 -16.68 4.41 14.14
C GLY A 104 -16.99 3.90 12.74
N GLN A 105 -18.00 4.49 12.10
CA GLN A 105 -18.42 4.05 10.77
C GLN A 105 -18.72 5.23 9.85
N LYS A 106 -18.48 5.02 8.55
CA LYS A 106 -19.00 5.85 7.48
C LYS A 106 -19.99 5.04 6.67
N LYS A 107 -21.29 5.30 6.88
CA LYS A 107 -22.34 4.65 6.10
C LYS A 107 -22.17 4.94 4.62
N ARG A 108 -22.28 3.90 3.78
CA ARG A 108 -22.18 3.98 2.31
C ARG A 108 -20.90 4.72 1.87
N GLY A 109 -19.81 4.50 2.61
CA GLY A 109 -18.53 5.19 2.45
C GLY A 109 -17.70 4.73 1.26
N LEU A 110 -17.94 3.51 0.77
CA LEU A 110 -17.27 2.90 -0.37
C LEU A 110 -18.31 2.29 -1.33
N GLN A 111 -18.05 2.27 -2.63
CA GLN A 111 -18.91 1.63 -3.63
C GLN A 111 -18.11 0.58 -4.40
N VAL A 112 -18.58 -0.65 -4.37
CA VAL A 112 -18.10 -1.72 -5.25
C VAL A 112 -18.89 -1.66 -6.56
N LYS A 113 -18.18 -1.71 -7.69
CA LYS A 113 -18.75 -1.80 -9.03
C LYS A 113 -18.31 -3.09 -9.72
N LYS A 114 -19.07 -3.47 -10.75
CA LYS A 114 -18.69 -4.58 -11.62
C LYS A 114 -17.33 -4.32 -12.24
N CYS A 115 -16.52 -5.36 -12.34
CA CYS A 115 -15.36 -5.35 -13.23
C CYS A 115 -15.84 -5.35 -14.68
N THR A 116 -15.20 -4.55 -15.55
CA THR A 116 -15.57 -4.44 -16.97
C THR A 116 -14.47 -4.87 -17.92
N GLU A 117 -13.22 -4.97 -17.45
CA GLU A 117 -12.04 -5.30 -18.26
C GLU A 117 -11.05 -6.15 -17.45
N ASN A 118 -10.41 -7.15 -18.08
CA ASN A 118 -9.43 -8.06 -17.47
C ASN A 118 -9.92 -8.66 -16.13
N CYS A 119 -11.16 -9.13 -16.17
CA CYS A 119 -11.92 -9.63 -15.03
C CYS A 119 -11.71 -11.11 -14.79
N GLU A 120 -10.54 -11.64 -15.15
CA GLU A 120 -10.19 -13.03 -14.84
C GLU A 120 -9.55 -13.12 -13.46
N ASP A 121 -9.82 -14.24 -12.79
CA ASP A 121 -9.03 -14.69 -11.66
C ASP A 121 -7.61 -15.04 -12.10
N PHE A 122 -6.68 -15.10 -11.14
CA PHE A 122 -5.31 -15.46 -11.41
C PHE A 122 -5.22 -16.85 -12.05
N GLY A 123 -4.76 -16.89 -13.30
CA GLY A 123 -4.44 -18.12 -14.02
C GLY A 123 -2.94 -18.33 -14.07
N SER A 124 -2.51 -19.59 -14.11
CA SER A 124 -1.14 -19.92 -14.52
C SER A 124 -0.93 -19.53 -15.98
N PHE A 125 0.18 -18.86 -16.29
CA PHE A 125 0.55 -18.61 -17.67
C PHE A 125 0.91 -19.93 -18.37
N GLU A 126 0.27 -20.18 -19.51
CA GLU A 126 0.60 -21.27 -20.41
C GLU A 126 1.32 -20.69 -21.64
N GLY A 127 2.60 -21.02 -21.83
CA GLY A 127 3.38 -20.55 -22.98
C GLY A 127 4.88 -20.40 -22.70
N ASN A 128 5.62 -19.93 -23.71
CA ASN A 128 7.04 -19.63 -23.56
C ASN A 128 7.22 -18.19 -23.04
N PRO A 129 7.84 -17.98 -21.86
CA PRO A 129 8.04 -16.65 -21.30
C PRO A 129 9.12 -15.84 -22.04
N ILE A 130 9.99 -16.45 -22.85
CA ILE A 130 11.09 -15.75 -23.53
C ILE A 130 10.57 -14.76 -24.60
N PRO A 131 9.81 -15.19 -25.63
CA PRO A 131 9.39 -14.28 -26.71
C PRO A 131 8.44 -13.19 -26.22
N ILE A 132 7.64 -13.43 -25.18
CA ILE A 132 6.74 -12.40 -24.63
C ILE A 132 7.48 -11.26 -23.90
N HIS A 133 8.75 -11.46 -23.52
CA HIS A 133 9.61 -10.45 -22.88
C HIS A 133 10.67 -9.86 -23.85
N ASP A 134 10.80 -10.39 -25.06
CA ASP A 134 11.70 -9.84 -26.09
C ASP A 134 10.96 -8.79 -26.93
N LYS A 135 11.36 -7.52 -26.81
CA LYS A 135 10.80 -6.40 -27.59
C LYS A 135 10.89 -6.58 -29.12
N ASN A 136 11.77 -7.47 -29.60
CA ASN A 136 11.92 -7.76 -31.02
C ASN A 136 11.06 -8.94 -31.50
N SER A 137 10.38 -9.64 -30.59
CA SER A 137 9.45 -10.72 -30.92
C SER A 137 8.06 -10.17 -31.24
N ASP A 138 7.37 -10.86 -32.15
CA ASP A 138 5.96 -10.68 -32.47
C ASP A 138 5.01 -11.01 -31.29
N GLN A 139 5.48 -11.75 -30.28
CA GLN A 139 4.74 -12.12 -29.09
C GLN A 139 4.95 -11.14 -27.92
N TYR A 140 5.74 -10.07 -28.10
CA TYR A 140 6.06 -9.13 -27.04
C TYR A 140 4.80 -8.52 -26.39
N ARG A 141 4.74 -8.58 -25.06
CA ARG A 141 3.60 -8.07 -24.29
C ARG A 141 4.01 -6.95 -23.34
N THR A 142 3.08 -6.03 -23.14
CA THR A 142 3.28 -4.84 -22.28
C THR A 142 2.26 -4.74 -21.15
N ASP A 143 1.37 -5.73 -21.01
CA ASP A 143 0.36 -5.82 -19.97
C ASP A 143 0.84 -6.66 -18.78
N CYS A 144 1.92 -6.19 -18.16
CA CYS A 144 2.65 -6.87 -17.08
C CYS A 144 1.76 -7.33 -15.91
N THR A 145 0.68 -6.61 -15.64
CA THR A 145 -0.22 -6.81 -14.49
C THR A 145 -1.55 -7.48 -14.86
N ASN A 146 -1.62 -8.12 -16.03
CA ASN A 146 -2.70 -9.05 -16.37
C ASN A 146 -2.76 -10.23 -15.37
N ALA A 147 -3.93 -10.84 -15.20
CA ALA A 147 -4.21 -11.97 -14.31
C ALA A 147 -3.26 -13.17 -14.50
N ALA A 148 -2.78 -13.43 -15.72
CA ALA A 148 -1.81 -14.50 -16.00
C ALA A 148 -0.36 -14.16 -15.64
N CYS A 149 -0.06 -12.88 -15.36
CA CYS A 149 1.31 -12.36 -15.29
C CYS A 149 1.66 -11.84 -13.88
N HIS A 150 2.49 -10.80 -13.80
CA HIS A 150 3.08 -10.28 -12.56
C HIS A 150 2.11 -9.45 -11.70
N ARG A 151 0.80 -9.66 -11.79
CA ARG A 151 -0.20 -8.94 -10.98
C ARG A 151 0.00 -9.18 -9.48
N ASN A 152 0.60 -10.31 -9.08
CA ASN A 152 0.98 -10.59 -7.69
C ASN A 152 2.00 -9.59 -7.12
N LYS A 153 2.80 -8.91 -7.95
CA LYS A 153 3.69 -7.83 -7.51
C LYS A 153 2.93 -6.65 -6.91
N LEU A 154 1.65 -6.50 -7.26
CA LEU A 154 0.76 -5.49 -6.69
C LEU A 154 0.16 -5.90 -5.35
N LYS A 155 0.31 -7.17 -4.93
CA LYS A 155 -0.17 -7.71 -3.64
C LYS A 155 0.95 -7.88 -2.61
N GLU A 156 2.21 -7.63 -2.97
CA GLU A 156 3.35 -7.81 -2.07
C GLU A 156 3.23 -6.96 -0.81
N THR A 157 3.30 -7.59 0.36
CA THR A 157 3.28 -6.94 1.67
C THR A 157 4.67 -7.01 2.33
N SER A 158 4.94 -6.06 3.21
CA SER A 158 6.12 -6.08 4.08
C SER A 158 5.80 -6.81 5.38
N LEU A 159 6.82 -7.30 6.07
CA LEU A 159 6.70 -7.81 7.44
C LEU A 159 6.17 -6.73 8.41
N ASP A 160 6.47 -5.47 8.14
CA ASP A 160 5.85 -4.33 8.81
C ASP A 160 4.73 -3.76 7.93
N SER A 161 3.47 -3.99 8.30
CA SER A 161 2.29 -3.55 7.56
C SER A 161 2.14 -2.02 7.47
N SER A 162 2.92 -1.27 8.26
CA SER A 162 3.00 0.19 8.16
C SER A 162 3.89 0.65 7.00
N ILE A 163 4.69 -0.25 6.43
CA ILE A 163 5.62 -0.01 5.33
C ILE A 163 5.15 -0.77 4.09
N MET A 164 4.91 -0.03 3.01
CA MET A 164 4.59 -0.65 1.72
C MET A 164 5.85 -1.18 1.06
N THR A 165 5.72 -2.29 0.33
CA THR A 165 6.79 -2.79 -0.55
C THR A 165 7.06 -1.81 -1.70
N PHE A 166 8.24 -1.91 -2.31
CA PHE A 166 8.64 -0.96 -3.35
C PHE A 166 7.71 -0.99 -4.57
N HIS A 167 7.34 -2.19 -5.06
CA HIS A 167 6.43 -2.32 -6.20
C HIS A 167 5.08 -1.70 -5.91
N VAL A 168 4.46 -2.05 -4.78
CA VAL A 168 3.15 -1.51 -4.39
C VAL A 168 3.22 -0.01 -4.19
N LEU A 169 4.27 0.50 -3.53
CA LEU A 169 4.47 1.93 -3.34
C LEU A 169 4.60 2.69 -4.67
N LYS A 170 5.43 2.22 -5.59
CA LYS A 170 5.67 2.95 -6.85
C LYS A 170 4.54 2.78 -7.86
N VAL A 171 3.86 1.64 -7.84
CA VAL A 171 2.82 1.34 -8.83
C VAL A 171 1.44 1.78 -8.35
N LEU A 172 1.05 1.53 -7.10
CA LEU A 172 -0.33 1.77 -6.64
C LEU A 172 -0.52 3.06 -5.86
N ASP A 173 0.49 3.56 -5.14
CA ASP A 173 0.35 4.75 -4.30
C ASP A 173 0.21 6.02 -5.15
N PRO A 174 -0.92 6.75 -5.10
CA PRO A 174 -1.13 7.94 -5.92
C PRO A 174 -0.08 9.05 -5.71
N GLN A 175 0.56 9.09 -4.54
CA GLN A 175 1.59 10.09 -4.25
C GLN A 175 2.87 9.87 -5.06
N PHE A 176 3.20 8.61 -5.37
CA PHE A 176 4.42 8.24 -6.09
C PHE A 176 4.11 7.81 -7.53
N SER A 177 3.02 7.10 -7.76
CA SER A 177 2.66 6.52 -9.06
C SER A 177 2.41 7.55 -10.15
N LYS A 178 2.04 8.78 -9.77
CA LYS A 178 1.86 9.92 -10.68
C LYS A 178 3.09 10.27 -11.52
N TYR A 179 4.29 9.84 -11.11
CA TYR A 179 5.55 10.12 -11.83
C TYR A 179 5.93 9.06 -12.87
N PHE A 180 5.25 7.90 -12.91
CA PHE A 180 5.73 6.72 -13.63
C PHE A 180 4.78 6.25 -14.75
N GLY A 181 3.68 6.95 -14.99
CA GLY A 181 2.73 6.61 -16.05
C GLY A 181 1.28 6.52 -15.57
N LYS A 182 0.35 6.51 -16.54
CA LYS A 182 -1.09 6.55 -16.26
C LYS A 182 -1.68 5.21 -15.83
N THR A 183 -1.16 4.09 -16.36
CA THR A 183 -1.61 2.73 -16.03
C THR A 183 -0.56 2.00 -15.19
N ASN A 184 -0.95 0.92 -14.53
CA ASN A 184 -0.02 0.11 -13.75
C ASN A 184 1.11 -0.45 -14.63
N ASP A 185 0.79 -0.96 -15.82
CA ASP A 185 1.80 -1.57 -16.69
C ASP A 185 2.78 -0.54 -17.25
N LYS A 186 2.33 0.67 -17.58
CA LYS A 186 3.23 1.77 -17.97
C LYS A 186 4.20 2.13 -16.83
N ARG A 187 3.77 2.01 -15.57
CA ARG A 187 4.64 2.22 -14.40
C ARG A 187 5.67 1.11 -14.25
N CYS A 188 5.29 -0.14 -14.52
CA CYS A 188 6.23 -1.26 -14.59
C CYS A 188 7.28 -1.02 -15.69
N LEU A 189 6.84 -0.72 -16.92
CA LEU A 189 7.72 -0.49 -18.06
C LEU A 189 8.65 0.72 -17.86
N TYR A 190 8.24 1.75 -17.12
CA TYR A 190 9.13 2.88 -16.83
C TYR A 190 10.42 2.44 -16.15
N CYS A 191 10.31 1.58 -15.13
CA CYS A 191 11.47 1.07 -14.39
C CYS A 191 12.14 -0.10 -15.12
N HIS A 192 11.36 -0.92 -15.81
CA HIS A 192 11.85 -2.15 -16.42
C HIS A 192 12.18 -2.04 -17.93
N LYS A 193 12.08 -0.86 -18.55
CA LYS A 193 12.35 -0.66 -19.99
C LYS A 193 13.69 -1.21 -20.51
N ASN A 194 14.70 -1.22 -19.65
CA ASN A 194 16.07 -1.63 -19.96
C ASN A 194 16.55 -2.76 -19.05
N THR A 195 15.65 -3.30 -18.22
CA THR A 195 15.95 -4.43 -17.35
C THR A 195 15.47 -5.66 -18.07
N ASP A 196 16.39 -6.55 -18.42
CA ASP A 196 16.05 -7.82 -19.03
C ASP A 196 15.21 -8.64 -18.03
N LEU A 197 13.98 -8.98 -18.42
CA LEU A 197 12.98 -9.70 -17.61
C LEU A 197 12.88 -11.18 -18.00
N VAL A 198 13.85 -11.70 -18.75
CA VAL A 198 13.87 -13.10 -19.19
C VAL A 198 14.23 -14.03 -18.02
N GLU A 199 13.35 -14.98 -17.70
CA GLU A 199 13.45 -15.91 -16.56
C GLU A 199 13.89 -17.34 -16.97
N TYR A 200 14.87 -17.90 -16.22
CA TYR A 200 15.26 -19.32 -16.03
C TYR A 200 15.92 -20.17 -17.15
N SER A 201 17.23 -19.94 -17.38
CA SER A 201 18.21 -21.03 -17.30
C SER A 201 18.84 -20.98 -15.91
N ALA A 202 18.67 -22.01 -15.08
CA ALA A 202 19.19 -22.05 -13.72
C ALA A 202 20.72 -21.83 -13.68
N GLY A 203 21.16 -20.70 -13.12
CA GLY A 203 22.58 -20.37 -12.93
C GLY A 203 22.98 -19.03 -13.55
N SER A 204 22.77 -17.95 -12.80
CA SER A 204 23.35 -16.61 -13.04
C SER A 204 22.67 -15.71 -14.08
N LEU A 205 21.60 -15.00 -13.70
CA LEU A 205 21.10 -13.83 -14.45
C LEU A 205 20.75 -12.69 -13.48
N ARG A 206 21.43 -11.55 -13.62
CA ARG A 206 21.20 -10.33 -12.82
C ARG A 206 21.47 -9.09 -13.66
N LYS A 207 20.43 -8.33 -13.96
CA LYS A 207 20.53 -6.88 -13.80
C LYS A 207 19.30 -6.44 -13.02
N ASN A 208 19.50 -6.04 -11.77
CA ASN A 208 18.45 -5.29 -11.08
C ASN A 208 18.14 -4.04 -11.91
N VAL A 209 16.95 -3.48 -11.73
CA VAL A 209 16.66 -2.13 -12.21
C VAL A 209 17.86 -1.25 -11.89
N ASP A 210 18.44 -0.62 -12.92
CA ASP A 210 19.62 0.21 -12.73
C ASP A 210 19.29 1.30 -11.71
N THR A 211 20.01 1.28 -10.59
CA THR A 211 19.79 2.18 -9.46
C THR A 211 19.99 3.65 -9.84
N SER A 212 20.62 3.95 -10.98
CA SER A 212 20.68 5.30 -11.55
C SER A 212 19.29 5.90 -11.76
N ILE A 213 18.26 5.10 -12.03
CA ILE A 213 16.87 5.59 -12.16
C ILE A 213 16.34 6.18 -10.85
N CYS A 214 16.84 5.71 -9.71
CA CYS A 214 16.46 6.19 -8.39
C CYS A 214 17.02 7.60 -8.11
N TYR A 215 18.16 7.95 -8.73
CA TYR A 215 18.82 9.25 -8.54
C TYR A 215 17.85 10.40 -8.81
N TYR A 216 17.11 10.37 -9.92
CA TYR A 216 16.20 11.44 -10.34
C TYR A 216 15.18 11.86 -9.27
N CYS A 217 14.74 10.93 -8.42
CA CYS A 217 13.78 11.23 -7.34
C CYS A 217 14.46 11.63 -6.02
N HIS A 218 15.73 11.27 -5.83
CA HIS A 218 16.46 11.40 -4.56
C HIS A 218 17.63 12.39 -4.65
N ILE A 219 17.69 13.19 -5.72
CA ILE A 219 18.58 14.35 -5.81
C ILE A 219 18.24 15.41 -4.76
N LYS A 220 19.15 16.38 -4.57
CA LYS A 220 18.86 17.57 -3.76
C LYS A 220 17.63 18.32 -4.32
N GLY A 221 16.60 18.49 -3.49
CA GLY A 221 15.32 19.07 -3.90
C GLY A 221 14.34 18.08 -4.55
N GLY A 222 14.72 16.81 -4.68
CA GLY A 222 13.85 15.74 -5.15
C GLY A 222 12.75 15.34 -4.15
N VAL A 223 11.83 14.49 -4.60
CA VAL A 223 10.64 14.07 -3.84
C VAL A 223 10.95 13.05 -2.74
N GLY A 224 12.07 12.34 -2.84
CA GLY A 224 12.53 11.36 -1.88
C GLY A 224 13.51 11.94 -0.86
N LYS A 225 13.70 11.24 0.27
CA LYS A 225 14.84 11.52 1.17
C LYS A 225 16.12 11.36 0.37
N GLN A 226 17.00 12.36 0.38
CA GLN A 226 18.25 12.32 -0.37
C GLN A 226 19.02 11.04 -0.01
N PHE A 227 19.44 10.27 -1.02
CA PHE A 227 20.50 9.30 -0.78
C PHE A 227 21.77 10.08 -0.45
N TYR A 228 22.53 9.61 0.52
CA TYR A 228 23.72 10.27 1.09
C TYR A 228 24.52 11.06 0.05
N LYS A 229 24.98 12.26 0.43
CA LYS A 229 25.85 13.14 -0.38
C LYS A 229 27.04 12.34 -0.93
N ILE A 230 26.91 11.76 -2.11
CA ILE A 230 28.07 11.30 -2.86
C ILE A 230 28.69 12.59 -3.39
N SER A 231 29.72 13.07 -2.69
CA SER A 231 30.61 14.06 -3.27
C SER A 231 31.15 13.44 -4.56
N PHE A 232 30.64 13.88 -5.72
CA PHE A 232 31.30 13.63 -6.99
C PHE A 232 32.64 14.36 -6.97
N LYS A 233 33.65 13.71 -6.41
CA LYS A 233 35.07 13.95 -6.69
C LYS A 233 35.58 12.67 -7.34
N GLY A 234 35.73 12.68 -8.65
CA GLY A 234 36.38 11.59 -9.39
C GLY A 234 35.80 11.47 -10.78
N GLY A 235 36.61 11.81 -11.78
CA GLY A 235 36.24 11.83 -13.19
C GLY A 235 35.89 10.44 -13.73
N ILE A 236 35.05 10.47 -14.76
CA ILE A 236 34.84 9.39 -15.71
C ILE A 236 36.17 9.10 -16.43
N ASN A 237 36.70 7.90 -16.23
CA ASN A 237 37.67 7.24 -17.11
C ASN A 237 37.40 5.71 -17.08
N GLY A 238 37.12 5.15 -18.28
CA GLY A 238 37.20 3.72 -18.65
C GLY A 238 36.16 2.78 -18.01
N HIS A 239 35.53 1.84 -18.70
CA HIS A 239 35.64 1.27 -20.05
C HIS A 239 34.27 0.71 -20.44
#